data_AF-A0A7C3B8S2-F1
#
_entry.id   AF-A0A7C3B8S2-F1
#
_cell.length_a   1.000
_cell.length_b   1.000
_cell.length_c   1.000
_cell.angle_alpha   90.00
_cell.angle_beta   90.00
_cell.angle_gamma   90.00
#
_symmetry.space_group_name_H-M   'P 1'
#
loop_
_entity.id
_entity.type
_entity.pdbx_description
1 polymer ?
#
loop_
_entity_poly.entity_id
_entity_poly.type
_entity_poly.pdbx_seq_one_letter_code
_entity_poly.pdbx_strand_id
1 'polypeptide(L)'
;MFTLWEVVQEDIPAWGKPGRAEKLREFARAEPILAGALASMVSKVVSLDWQITGGRNRVRRYHEVLSEAEDGAGWSFLLDRWTQDYLNTDLGGVVELARDGRNGPVVALYNLDSARLTLTGNADVPLRYVPHLTQKPIPLYPGDFSRAVDMPSPDERYFSLGFCAVSRALKVARVLLALYNYEEEQLRDLPPKGVVAITGMTMPEVQEAFKLYEARRKSKEQTTFKGVLWLAAQANPMQPIDVKITPFSTLPDHFDKEQAITLYVFTLSLDFGVDVREFWPASQAGATKAEAEIQHQKALGKGFGRLVSGIERAINWDVLPDGLEFAFDQKDAQDDLLRAQIHEKVIVNVRKLWEPNPLTGAGLIDTDEARRMLVEAEAVPAWLATGQDVTLHSTEDLESEVAKAANDRLAAIVEKAMLEPGEDLVAINSRGEMITIWSSRFYSSPRAIPAPGWPGVKEAPADRPLTTGYEPLPGYP
;
A
#
# COMPACT_ATOMS: atom_id res chain seq x y z
N MET A 1 27.16 9.93 45.64
CA MET A 1 25.73 9.82 45.27
C MET A 1 25.72 9.19 43.88
N PHE A 2 25.64 7.85 43.81
CA PHE A 2 25.69 7.10 42.56
C PHE A 2 24.36 7.28 41.84
N THR A 3 24.35 7.99 40.72
CA THR A 3 23.23 7.96 39.77
C THR A 3 23.22 6.57 39.12
N LEU A 4 22.39 5.69 39.69
CA LEU A 4 22.05 4.41 39.11
C LEU A 4 21.34 4.66 37.77
N TRP A 5 22.02 4.28 36.68
CA TRP A 5 21.44 3.71 35.46
C TRP A 5 20.19 4.41 34.90
N GLU A 6 20.38 5.51 34.17
CA GLU A 6 19.51 5.74 33.01
C GLU A 6 19.89 4.69 31.96
N VAL A 7 19.13 3.60 31.89
CA VAL A 7 19.06 2.86 30.64
C VAL A 7 18.55 3.88 29.62
N VAL A 8 19.42 4.35 28.74
CA VAL A 8 19.02 5.10 27.55
C VAL A 8 18.30 4.12 26.63
N GLN A 9 17.12 3.64 27.04
CA GLN A 9 16.12 3.26 26.09
C GLN A 9 15.73 4.58 25.45
N GLU A 10 15.97 4.73 24.15
CA GLU A 10 15.37 5.81 23.39
C GLU A 10 13.85 5.69 23.55
N ASP A 11 13.31 6.44 24.51
CA ASP A 11 11.95 6.24 24.96
C ASP A 11 11.05 6.94 23.95
N ILE A 12 10.61 6.16 22.96
CA ILE A 12 9.65 6.63 21.96
C ILE A 12 8.45 7.18 22.74
N PRO A 13 8.13 8.48 22.60
CA PRO A 13 7.11 9.13 23.40
C PRO A 13 5.79 8.38 23.36
N ALA A 14 5.01 8.42 24.45
CA ALA A 14 3.71 7.77 24.50
C ALA A 14 2.79 8.19 23.34
N TRP A 15 1.86 7.32 22.95
CA TRP A 15 0.91 7.58 21.87
C TRP A 15 0.15 8.90 22.08
N GLY A 16 0.05 9.72 21.02
CA GLY A 16 -0.53 11.07 21.06
C GLY A 16 0.37 12.18 21.61
N LYS A 17 1.64 11.89 21.95
CA LYS A 17 2.60 12.93 22.38
C LYS A 17 3.40 13.51 21.20
N PRO A 18 3.73 14.82 21.24
CA PRO A 18 4.63 15.43 20.25
C PRO A 18 5.99 14.73 20.16
N GLY A 19 6.60 14.74 18.98
CA GLY A 19 7.91 14.12 18.73
C GLY A 19 7.88 12.59 18.56
N ARG A 20 6.73 11.94 18.81
CA ARG A 20 6.59 10.49 18.62
C ARG A 20 6.84 10.05 17.18
N ALA A 21 6.29 10.77 16.19
CA ALA A 21 6.39 10.40 14.78
C ALA A 21 7.84 10.35 14.28
N GLU A 22 8.68 11.30 14.67
CA GLU A 22 10.12 11.31 14.34
C GLU A 22 10.82 10.09 14.92
N LYS A 23 10.57 9.79 16.21
CA LYS A 23 11.11 8.61 16.88
C LYS A 23 10.61 7.28 16.33
N LEU A 24 9.36 7.20 15.87
CA LEU A 24 8.85 6.00 15.20
C LEU A 24 9.55 5.75 13.86
N ARG A 25 9.82 6.80 13.07
CA ARG A 25 10.56 6.66 11.81
C ARG A 25 12.02 6.25 12.03
N GLU A 26 12.69 6.84 13.02
CA GLU A 26 14.04 6.43 13.42
C GLU A 26 14.05 4.94 13.84
N PHE A 27 13.09 4.55 14.68
CA PHE A 27 12.95 3.18 15.15
C PHE A 27 12.68 2.18 14.01
N ALA A 28 11.79 2.52 13.08
CA ALA A 28 11.47 1.66 11.94
C ALA A 28 12.68 1.38 11.04
N ARG A 29 13.65 2.29 11.00
CA ARG A 29 14.92 2.11 10.26
C ARG A 29 15.96 1.31 11.04
N ALA A 30 15.85 1.25 12.36
CA ALA A 30 16.81 0.57 13.22
C ALA A 30 16.61 -0.95 13.23
N GLU A 31 15.37 -1.43 13.15
CA GLU A 31 15.08 -2.87 13.13
C GLU A 31 14.97 -3.38 11.67
N PRO A 32 15.86 -4.28 11.22
CA PRO A 32 15.99 -4.64 9.81
C PRO A 32 14.77 -5.36 9.22
N ILE A 33 14.09 -6.22 9.99
CA ILE A 33 12.94 -6.97 9.47
C ILE A 33 11.73 -6.03 9.30
N LEU A 34 11.51 -5.11 10.24
CA LEU A 34 10.47 -4.08 10.19
C LEU A 34 10.75 -3.10 9.04
N ALA A 35 12.00 -2.67 8.88
CA ALA A 35 12.42 -1.85 7.75
C ALA A 35 12.12 -2.57 6.41
N GLY A 36 12.45 -3.86 6.32
CA GLY A 36 12.15 -4.70 5.16
C GLY A 36 10.66 -4.86 4.90
N ALA A 37 9.86 -5.11 5.94
CA ALA A 37 8.41 -5.20 5.84
C ALA A 37 7.79 -3.90 5.32
N LEU A 38 8.25 -2.76 5.85
CA LEU A 38 7.80 -1.45 5.39
C LEU A 38 8.16 -1.19 3.93
N ALA A 39 9.41 -1.44 3.55
CA ALA A 39 9.87 -1.27 2.18
C ALA A 39 9.07 -2.16 1.21
N SER A 40 8.78 -3.41 1.60
CA SER A 40 7.94 -4.34 0.82
C SER A 40 6.54 -3.77 0.60
N MET A 41 5.90 -3.27 1.66
CA MET A 41 4.56 -2.70 1.59
C MET A 41 4.50 -1.44 0.73
N VAL A 42 5.46 -0.53 0.90
CA VAL A 42 5.56 0.70 0.11
C VAL A 42 5.77 0.34 -1.37
N SER A 43 6.70 -0.57 -1.67
CA SER A 43 6.96 -1.02 -3.04
C SER A 43 5.70 -1.61 -3.68
N LYS A 44 4.92 -2.39 -2.94
CA LYS A 44 3.68 -2.99 -3.42
C LYS A 44 2.66 -1.93 -3.81
N VAL A 45 2.44 -0.91 -2.98
CA VAL A 45 1.52 0.19 -3.29
C VAL A 45 2.00 1.00 -4.49
N VAL A 46 3.29 1.34 -4.53
CA VAL A 46 3.90 2.12 -5.62
C VAL A 46 3.87 1.37 -6.95
N SER A 47 3.92 0.03 -6.92
CA SER A 47 3.84 -0.81 -8.12
C SER A 47 2.43 -0.98 -8.70
N LEU A 48 1.39 -0.50 -7.99
CA LEU A 48 0.03 -0.57 -8.52
C LEU A 48 -0.12 0.42 -9.69
N ASP A 49 -0.56 -0.12 -10.82
CA ASP A 49 -1.06 0.72 -11.90
C ASP A 49 -2.38 1.39 -11.47
N TRP A 50 -2.70 2.49 -12.14
CA TRP A 50 -3.88 3.28 -11.85
C TRP A 50 -4.47 3.83 -13.15
N GLN A 51 -5.73 4.21 -13.08
CA GLN A 51 -6.43 4.84 -14.17
C GLN A 51 -7.39 5.93 -13.68
N ILE A 52 -7.60 6.94 -14.51
CA ILE A 52 -8.66 7.93 -14.32
C ILE A 52 -9.66 7.76 -15.47
N THR A 53 -10.94 7.71 -15.13
CA THR A 53 -12.05 7.63 -16.07
C THR A 53 -12.91 8.89 -16.00
N GLY A 54 -13.42 9.34 -17.15
CA GLY A 54 -14.28 10.53 -17.24
C GLY A 54 -14.18 11.26 -18.60
N GLY A 55 -14.55 12.53 -18.63
CA GLY A 55 -14.48 13.36 -19.84
C GLY A 55 -13.04 13.59 -20.33
N ARG A 56 -12.80 13.37 -21.62
CA ARG A 56 -11.46 13.40 -22.26
C ARG A 56 -10.54 14.54 -21.82
N ASN A 57 -11.03 15.77 -21.81
CA ASN A 57 -10.18 16.93 -21.51
C ASN A 57 -9.85 16.99 -20.02
N ARG A 58 -10.83 16.66 -19.17
CA ARG A 58 -10.67 16.65 -17.71
C ARG A 58 -9.75 15.52 -17.26
N VAL A 59 -9.94 14.32 -17.79
CA VAL A 59 -9.09 13.15 -17.49
C VAL A 59 -7.64 13.47 -17.84
N ARG A 60 -7.38 14.04 -19.03
CA ARG A 60 -6.02 14.43 -19.43
C ARG A 60 -5.38 15.42 -18.46
N ARG A 61 -6.11 16.47 -18.08
CA ARG A 61 -5.60 17.47 -17.12
C ARG A 61 -5.22 16.83 -15.79
N TYR A 62 -6.09 16.01 -15.20
CA TYR A 62 -5.83 15.42 -13.89
C TYR A 62 -4.82 14.28 -13.95
N HIS A 63 -4.71 13.58 -15.08
CA HIS A 63 -3.60 12.68 -15.34
C HIS A 63 -2.25 13.42 -15.33
N GLU A 64 -2.17 14.59 -15.97
CA GLU A 64 -0.99 15.47 -15.92
C GLU A 64 -0.68 15.91 -14.48
N VAL A 65 -1.68 16.36 -13.70
CA VAL A 65 -1.50 16.73 -12.27
C VAL A 65 -0.93 15.58 -11.43
N LEU A 66 -1.42 14.34 -11.60
CA LEU A 66 -0.87 13.18 -10.88
C LEU A 66 0.53 12.80 -11.39
N SER A 67 0.75 12.88 -12.69
CA SER A 67 2.04 12.56 -13.33
C SER A 67 3.13 13.56 -12.99
N GLU A 68 2.77 14.82 -12.73
CA GLU A 68 3.67 15.92 -12.36
C GLU A 68 3.68 16.21 -10.85
N ALA A 69 3.11 15.31 -10.03
CA ALA A 69 3.13 15.44 -8.58
C ALA A 69 4.55 15.68 -8.04
N GLU A 70 4.68 16.40 -6.91
CA GLU A 70 5.96 16.73 -6.29
C GLU A 70 6.91 17.47 -7.26
N ASP A 71 6.40 18.50 -7.96
CA ASP A 71 7.13 19.31 -8.94
C ASP A 71 7.80 18.49 -10.07
N GLY A 72 7.09 17.47 -10.56
CA GLY A 72 7.57 16.61 -11.66
C GLY A 72 8.38 15.39 -11.22
N ALA A 73 8.53 15.13 -9.91
CA ALA A 73 9.10 13.87 -9.43
C ALA A 73 8.17 12.67 -9.68
N GLY A 74 6.87 12.95 -9.81
CA GLY A 74 5.86 12.04 -10.33
C GLY A 74 5.07 11.26 -9.29
N TRP A 75 4.01 10.59 -9.76
CA TRP A 75 3.04 9.88 -8.93
C TRP A 75 3.68 8.86 -7.99
N SER A 76 4.60 8.03 -8.48
CA SER A 76 5.27 7.00 -7.68
C SER A 76 6.06 7.61 -6.51
N PHE A 77 6.67 8.78 -6.69
CA PHE A 77 7.42 9.46 -5.65
C PHE A 77 6.51 10.04 -4.57
N LEU A 78 5.39 10.66 -4.96
CA LEU A 78 4.35 11.11 -4.04
C LEU A 78 3.80 9.92 -3.22
N LEU A 79 3.44 8.83 -3.91
CA LEU A 79 2.80 7.66 -3.32
C LEU A 79 3.73 6.92 -2.35
N ASP A 80 5.03 6.86 -2.66
CA ASP A 80 6.06 6.30 -1.78
C ASP A 80 6.09 7.04 -0.44
N ARG A 81 6.22 8.37 -0.45
CA ARG A 81 6.25 9.21 0.76
C ARG A 81 4.94 9.16 1.54
N TRP A 82 3.83 9.25 0.82
CA TRP A 82 2.50 9.20 1.43
C TRP A 82 2.28 7.86 2.16
N THR A 83 2.65 6.75 1.52
CA THR A 83 2.54 5.41 2.10
C THR A 83 3.50 5.21 3.27
N GLN A 84 4.73 5.70 3.16
CA GLN A 84 5.69 5.68 4.27
C GLN A 84 5.12 6.40 5.50
N ASP A 85 4.50 7.56 5.34
CA ASP A 85 3.91 8.31 6.45
C ASP A 85 2.68 7.63 7.03
N TYR A 86 1.84 7.03 6.18
CA TYR A 86 0.71 6.21 6.61
C TYR A 86 1.14 5.05 7.53
N LEU A 87 2.22 4.35 7.17
CA LEU A 87 2.69 3.17 7.90
C LEU A 87 3.55 3.52 9.13
N ASN A 88 4.31 4.62 9.08
CA ASN A 88 5.27 5.00 10.12
C ASN A 88 4.75 5.99 11.15
N THR A 89 3.70 6.77 10.85
CA THR A 89 3.28 7.85 11.73
C THR A 89 1.83 7.69 12.16
N ASP A 90 1.56 7.90 13.44
CA ASP A 90 0.20 7.84 13.99
C ASP A 90 -0.71 8.93 13.41
N LEU A 91 -0.15 9.99 12.82
CA LEU A 91 -0.95 10.97 12.10
C LEU A 91 -1.52 10.40 10.79
N GLY A 92 -0.89 9.36 10.23
CA GLY A 92 -1.13 8.94 8.87
C GLY A 92 -0.38 9.81 7.88
N GLY A 93 -0.66 9.64 6.59
CA GLY A 93 -0.01 10.41 5.54
C GLY A 93 -0.90 11.55 5.02
N VAL A 94 -0.28 12.69 4.74
CA VAL A 94 -0.96 13.94 4.41
C VAL A 94 -0.39 14.53 3.13
N VAL A 95 -1.29 14.90 2.21
CA VAL A 95 -0.94 15.55 0.95
C VAL A 95 -1.56 16.95 0.93
N GLU A 96 -0.75 17.97 0.68
CA GLU A 96 -1.18 19.33 0.39
C GLU A 96 -1.77 19.39 -1.03
N LEU A 97 -2.89 20.09 -1.14
CA LEU A 97 -3.65 20.28 -2.36
C LEU A 97 -3.45 21.73 -2.83
N ALA A 98 -2.47 21.95 -3.70
CA ALA A 98 -2.29 23.28 -4.29
C ALA A 98 -3.42 23.54 -5.28
N ARG A 99 -4.18 24.62 -5.06
CA ARG A 99 -5.35 24.98 -5.87
C ARG A 99 -5.16 26.31 -6.58
N ASP A 100 -5.79 26.43 -7.75
CA ASP A 100 -5.91 27.71 -8.46
C ASP A 100 -6.97 28.60 -7.77
N GLY A 101 -6.56 29.26 -6.69
CA GLY A 101 -7.47 29.99 -5.79
C GLY A 101 -8.12 29.09 -4.73
N ARG A 102 -8.80 29.71 -3.75
CA ARG A 102 -9.23 29.04 -2.51
C ARG A 102 -10.14 27.82 -2.73
N ASN A 103 -11.06 27.91 -3.69
CA ASN A 103 -12.01 26.83 -4.03
C ASN A 103 -11.81 26.34 -5.46
N GLY A 104 -10.63 26.58 -6.03
CA GLY A 104 -10.32 26.22 -7.40
C GLY A 104 -10.02 24.73 -7.58
N PRO A 105 -9.86 24.30 -8.83
CA PRO A 105 -9.34 22.97 -9.13
C PRO A 105 -7.94 22.79 -8.56
N VAL A 106 -7.63 21.57 -8.13
CA VAL A 106 -6.25 21.19 -7.76
C VAL A 106 -5.36 21.27 -8.99
N VAL A 107 -4.19 21.88 -8.81
CA VAL A 107 -3.16 22.06 -9.84
C VAL A 107 -1.87 21.34 -9.52
N ALA A 108 -1.58 21.07 -8.25
CA ALA A 108 -0.42 20.29 -7.84
C ALA A 108 -0.66 19.58 -6.50
N LEU A 109 0.15 18.54 -6.25
CA LEU A 109 0.09 17.69 -5.05
C LEU A 109 1.47 17.59 -4.42
N TYR A 110 1.54 17.73 -3.10
CA TYR A 110 2.78 17.62 -2.33
C TYR A 110 2.57 16.81 -1.05
N ASN A 111 3.40 15.82 -0.78
CA ASN A 111 3.38 15.13 0.51
C ASN A 111 3.95 16.04 1.60
N LEU A 112 3.17 16.29 2.63
CA LEU A 112 3.62 16.99 3.82
C LEU A 112 4.26 16.03 4.81
N ASP A 113 5.35 16.47 5.43
CA ASP A 113 6.03 15.67 6.46
C ASP A 113 5.12 15.52 7.70
N SER A 114 4.58 14.32 7.89
CA SER A 114 3.64 14.01 8.96
C SER A 114 4.23 14.11 10.36
N ALA A 115 5.55 14.05 10.52
CA ALA A 115 6.21 14.28 11.82
C ALA A 115 6.25 15.75 12.23
N ARG A 116 6.00 16.66 11.29
CA ARG A 116 5.98 18.12 11.49
C ARG A 116 4.56 18.70 11.51
N LEU A 117 3.56 17.84 11.39
CA LEU A 117 2.16 18.19 11.47
C LEU A 117 1.64 18.00 12.90
N THR A 118 0.66 18.81 13.28
CA THR A 118 -0.02 18.69 14.57
C THR A 118 -1.51 18.91 14.41
N LEU A 119 -2.31 18.00 14.98
CA LEU A 119 -3.76 18.15 15.08
C LEU A 119 -4.10 19.22 16.11
N THR A 120 -4.93 20.18 15.73
CA THR A 120 -5.29 21.30 16.60
C THR A 120 -6.56 21.04 17.43
N GLY A 121 -7.42 20.12 16.96
CA GLY A 121 -8.78 19.95 17.48
C GLY A 121 -9.76 21.05 17.08
N ASN A 122 -9.34 22.03 16.27
CA ASN A 122 -10.20 23.07 15.74
C ASN A 122 -10.65 22.72 14.31
N ALA A 123 -11.97 22.70 14.06
CA ALA A 123 -12.53 22.40 12.74
C ALA A 123 -12.11 23.41 11.65
N ASP A 124 -11.86 24.68 12.01
CA ASP A 124 -11.45 25.71 11.05
C ASP A 124 -10.00 25.53 10.59
N VAL A 125 -9.13 25.06 11.48
CA VAL A 125 -7.69 24.86 11.21
C VAL A 125 -7.29 23.50 11.74
N PRO A 126 -7.75 22.38 11.14
CA PRO A 126 -7.61 21.05 11.71
C PRO A 126 -6.14 20.62 11.84
N LEU A 127 -5.27 21.10 10.95
CA LEU A 127 -3.84 20.81 10.95
C LEU A 127 -2.99 22.09 10.99
N ARG A 128 -1.84 21.98 11.63
CA ARG A 128 -0.75 22.96 11.53
C ARG A 128 0.52 22.26 11.09
N TYR A 129 1.16 22.81 10.07
CA TYR A 129 2.45 22.35 9.58
C TYR A 129 3.56 23.27 10.06
N VAL A 130 4.64 22.72 10.60
CA VAL A 130 5.82 23.49 10.99
C VAL A 130 7.00 23.04 10.13
N PRO A 131 7.26 23.71 8.99
CA PRO A 131 8.33 23.32 8.08
C PRO A 131 9.69 23.37 8.79
N HIS A 132 10.56 22.40 8.48
CA HIS A 132 11.87 22.34 9.11
C HIS A 132 12.74 23.58 8.81
N LEU A 133 12.64 24.13 7.60
CA LEU A 133 13.46 25.26 7.17
C LEU A 133 13.04 26.59 7.78
N THR A 134 11.74 26.89 7.77
CA THR A 134 11.24 28.21 8.20
C THR A 134 10.85 28.24 9.68
N GLN A 135 10.52 27.08 10.27
CA GLN A 135 10.01 26.93 11.63
C GLN A 135 8.77 27.80 11.95
N LYS A 136 8.14 28.35 10.91
CA LYS A 136 6.92 29.17 11.05
C LYS A 136 5.71 28.26 10.88
N PRO A 137 4.78 28.23 11.84
CA PRO A 137 3.59 27.41 11.72
C PRO A 137 2.70 27.92 10.58
N ILE A 138 2.36 27.03 9.67
CA ILE A 138 1.43 27.26 8.57
C ILE A 138 0.10 26.57 8.95
N PRO A 139 -1.00 27.32 9.08
CA PRO A 139 -2.32 26.74 9.30
C PRO A 139 -2.82 26.10 7.99
N LEU A 140 -3.35 24.88 8.09
CA LEU A 140 -3.99 24.18 6.97
C LEU A 140 -5.50 24.15 7.23
N TYR A 141 -6.28 24.64 6.28
CA TYR A 141 -7.73 24.71 6.35
C TYR A 141 -8.39 23.49 5.68
N PRO A 142 -9.67 23.21 5.95
CA PRO A 142 -10.41 22.19 5.20
C PRO A 142 -10.37 22.48 3.69
N GLY A 143 -9.97 21.49 2.90
CA GLY A 143 -9.82 21.59 1.43
C GLY A 143 -8.39 21.87 0.95
N ASP A 144 -7.48 22.29 1.84
CA ASP A 144 -6.05 22.51 1.52
C ASP A 144 -5.23 21.22 1.58
N PHE A 145 -5.77 20.15 2.17
CA PHE A 145 -5.06 18.89 2.33
C PHE A 145 -6.01 17.70 2.21
N SER A 146 -5.44 16.55 1.86
CA SER A 146 -6.07 15.24 2.05
C SER A 146 -5.24 14.41 3.04
N ARG A 147 -5.92 13.65 3.90
CA ARG A 147 -5.27 12.87 4.97
C ARG A 147 -5.80 11.44 4.98
N ALA A 148 -4.90 10.48 4.81
CA ALA A 148 -5.19 9.06 4.96
C ALA A 148 -4.61 8.55 6.27
N VAL A 149 -5.42 7.88 7.09
CA VAL A 149 -5.05 7.46 8.45
C VAL A 149 -5.34 5.99 8.66
N ASP A 150 -4.41 5.30 9.29
CA ASP A 150 -4.63 3.94 9.76
C ASP A 150 -5.23 3.90 11.17
N MET A 151 -6.23 3.05 11.37
CA MET A 151 -6.94 2.87 12.65
C MET A 151 -7.22 4.20 13.39
N PRO A 152 -7.99 5.14 12.81
CA PRO A 152 -8.30 6.41 13.46
C PRO A 152 -9.02 6.16 14.78
N SER A 153 -8.58 6.85 15.83
CA SER A 153 -9.16 6.76 17.16
C SER A 153 -10.57 7.38 17.18
N PRO A 154 -11.58 6.67 17.71
CA PRO A 154 -12.91 7.24 17.95
C PRO A 154 -12.94 8.19 19.15
N ASP A 155 -11.87 8.23 19.95
CA ASP A 155 -11.79 9.10 21.12
C ASP A 155 -11.55 10.55 20.69
N GLU A 156 -12.52 11.42 21.00
CA GLU A 156 -12.54 12.84 20.65
C GLU A 156 -11.28 13.59 21.09
N ARG A 157 -10.64 13.16 22.19
CA ARG A 157 -9.43 13.79 22.72
C ARG A 157 -8.23 13.70 21.78
N TYR A 158 -8.26 12.74 20.86
CA TYR A 158 -7.18 12.47 19.92
C TYR A 158 -7.49 12.95 18.51
N PHE A 159 -8.64 13.58 18.26
CA PHE A 159 -8.97 14.23 16.97
C PHE A 159 -8.77 13.31 15.76
N SER A 160 -9.21 12.05 15.86
CA SER A 160 -8.97 11.02 14.83
C SER A 160 -7.48 10.76 14.54
N LEU A 161 -6.62 10.88 15.56
CA LEU A 161 -5.25 10.37 15.48
C LEU A 161 -5.32 8.87 15.22
N GLY A 162 -4.50 8.40 14.29
CA GLY A 162 -4.38 6.99 13.96
C GLY A 162 -3.52 6.23 14.95
N PHE A 163 -3.38 4.95 14.67
CA PHE A 163 -2.44 4.08 15.34
C PHE A 163 -1.76 3.25 14.27
N CYS A 164 -0.60 3.70 13.78
CA CYS A 164 0.01 3.14 12.57
C CYS A 164 0.56 1.72 12.78
N ALA A 165 0.86 1.03 11.67
CA ALA A 165 1.41 -0.34 11.70
C ALA A 165 2.69 -0.45 12.55
N VAL A 166 3.61 0.50 12.43
CA VAL A 166 4.85 0.53 13.23
C VAL A 166 4.56 0.75 14.72
N SER A 167 3.58 1.60 15.05
CA SER A 167 3.16 1.81 16.43
C SER A 167 2.59 0.54 17.07
N ARG A 168 1.87 -0.30 16.30
CA ARG A 168 1.38 -1.61 16.76
C ARG A 168 2.53 -2.60 16.98
N ALA A 169 3.45 -2.67 16.02
CA ALA A 169 4.62 -3.56 16.05
C ALA A 169 5.68 -3.17 17.09
N LEU A 170 5.59 -1.98 17.67
CA LEU A 170 6.65 -1.38 18.47
C LEU A 170 7.15 -2.26 19.62
N LYS A 171 6.22 -2.87 20.37
CA LYS A 171 6.59 -3.69 21.53
C LYS A 171 7.37 -4.93 21.13
N VAL A 172 6.93 -5.61 20.07
CA VAL A 172 7.55 -6.85 19.63
C VAL A 172 8.89 -6.58 18.93
N ALA A 173 8.98 -5.49 18.15
CA ALA A 173 10.23 -5.05 17.52
C ALA A 173 11.30 -4.66 18.56
N ARG A 174 10.91 -4.06 19.70
CA ARG A 174 11.82 -3.76 20.81
C ARG A 174 12.44 -5.02 21.42
N VAL A 175 11.68 -6.09 21.53
CA VAL A 175 12.19 -7.38 22.03
C VAL A 175 13.24 -7.94 21.08
N LEU A 176 12.99 -7.86 19.76
CA LEU A 176 13.94 -8.35 18.77
C LEU A 176 15.23 -7.51 18.72
N LEU A 177 15.13 -6.19 18.80
CA LEU A 177 16.31 -5.32 18.93
C LEU A 177 17.12 -5.62 20.19
N ALA A 178 16.45 -5.89 21.32
CA ALA A 178 17.15 -6.31 22.54
C ALA A 178 17.88 -7.64 22.34
N LEU A 179 17.30 -8.59 21.59
CA LEU A 179 17.95 -9.84 21.23
C LEU A 179 19.18 -9.62 20.32
N TYR A 180 19.07 -8.77 19.30
CA TYR A 180 20.23 -8.43 18.45
C TYR A 180 21.34 -7.75 19.23
N ASN A 181 21.02 -6.82 20.12
CA ASN A 181 22.00 -6.18 20.98
C ASN A 181 22.66 -7.18 21.93
N TYR A 182 21.90 -8.13 22.47
CA TYR A 182 22.44 -9.22 23.29
C TYR A 182 23.43 -10.08 22.49
N GLU A 183 23.06 -10.49 21.29
CA GLU A 183 23.94 -11.27 20.41
C GLU A 183 25.19 -10.48 20.00
N GLU A 184 25.05 -9.19 19.73
CA GLU A 184 26.18 -8.32 19.43
C GLU A 184 27.12 -8.18 20.63
N GLU A 185 26.58 -8.01 21.84
CA GLU A 185 27.38 -7.98 23.08
C GLU A 185 28.14 -9.31 23.25
N GLN A 186 27.51 -10.45 22.97
CA GLN A 186 28.15 -11.77 23.02
C GLN A 186 29.23 -11.95 21.95
N LEU A 187 28.95 -11.56 20.70
CA LEU A 187 29.91 -11.65 19.59
C LEU A 187 31.11 -10.72 19.77
N ARG A 188 30.94 -9.59 20.46
CA ARG A 188 32.02 -8.67 20.87
C ARG A 188 32.82 -9.18 22.08
N ASP A 189 32.48 -10.36 22.59
CA ASP A 189 33.12 -11.01 23.74
C ASP A 189 33.13 -10.08 24.96
N LEU A 190 32.09 -9.24 25.11
CA LEU A 190 31.93 -8.39 26.28
C LEU A 190 31.56 -9.30 27.45
N PRO A 191 32.24 -9.19 28.62
CA PRO A 191 31.87 -10.00 29.76
C PRO A 191 30.40 -9.72 30.11
N PRO A 192 29.60 -10.76 30.38
CA PRO A 192 28.20 -10.57 30.70
C PRO A 192 28.11 -9.69 31.95
N LYS A 193 27.19 -8.73 31.92
CA LYS A 193 26.93 -7.86 33.08
C LYS A 193 26.59 -8.76 34.26
N GLY A 194 27.37 -8.71 35.33
CA GLY A 194 27.25 -9.63 36.46
C GLY A 194 28.19 -9.32 37.60
N VAL A 195 28.09 -10.11 38.66
CA VAL A 195 29.03 -10.07 39.78
C VAL A 195 30.11 -11.10 39.54
N VAL A 196 31.36 -10.65 39.55
CA VAL A 196 32.53 -11.54 39.52
C VAL A 196 33.04 -11.68 40.94
N ALA A 197 32.98 -12.89 41.48
CA ALA A 197 33.64 -13.26 42.73
C ALA A 197 34.95 -13.98 42.39
N ILE A 198 36.07 -13.42 42.84
CA ILE A 198 37.40 -14.03 42.70
C ILE A 198 37.86 -14.44 44.09
N THR A 199 38.06 -15.74 44.28
CA THR A 199 38.61 -16.34 45.49
C THR A 199 40.03 -16.82 45.22
N GLY A 200 40.95 -16.64 46.17
CA GLY A 200 42.35 -17.08 46.05
C GLY A 200 43.31 -16.08 45.39
N MET A 201 42.86 -14.87 45.04
CA MET A 201 43.73 -13.76 44.58
C MET A 201 43.31 -12.43 45.21
N THR A 202 44.27 -11.54 45.39
CA THR A 202 44.02 -10.15 45.78
C THR A 202 43.70 -9.29 44.56
N MET A 203 42.95 -8.20 44.74
CA MET A 203 42.61 -7.27 43.65
C MET A 203 43.84 -6.72 42.89
N PRO A 204 44.98 -6.38 43.54
CA PRO A 204 46.19 -5.95 42.83
C PRO A 204 46.77 -7.02 41.89
N GLU A 205 46.80 -8.29 42.31
CA GLU A 205 47.30 -9.41 41.48
C GLU A 205 46.42 -9.62 40.25
N VAL A 206 45.10 -9.49 40.41
CA VAL A 206 44.14 -9.56 39.30
C VAL A 206 44.39 -8.43 38.29
N GLN A 207 44.58 -7.20 38.77
CA GLN A 207 44.87 -6.05 37.90
C GLN A 207 46.20 -6.22 37.14
N GLU A 208 47.23 -6.77 37.79
CA GLU A 208 48.52 -7.05 37.14
C GLU A 208 48.39 -8.13 36.06
N ALA A 209 47.61 -9.18 36.33
CA ALA A 209 47.32 -10.22 35.35
C ALA A 209 46.61 -9.66 34.09
N PHE A 210 45.63 -8.76 34.26
CA PHE A 210 44.97 -8.07 33.14
C PHE A 210 45.93 -7.18 32.35
N LYS A 211 46.83 -6.44 33.02
CA LYS A 211 47.86 -5.63 32.34
C LYS A 211 48.81 -6.49 31.51
N LEU A 212 49.27 -7.62 32.07
CA LEU A 212 50.14 -8.58 31.37
C LEU A 212 49.44 -9.19 30.16
N TYR A 213 48.14 -9.50 30.30
CA TYR A 213 47.30 -9.99 29.22
C TYR A 213 47.16 -8.98 28.08
N GLU A 214 46.84 -7.72 28.39
CA GLU A 214 46.74 -6.65 27.40
C GLU A 214 48.09 -6.39 26.69
N ALA A 215 49.19 -6.40 27.44
CA ALA A 215 50.54 -6.23 26.88
C ALA A 215 50.89 -7.36 25.90
N ARG A 216 50.59 -8.62 26.25
CA ARG A 216 50.81 -9.78 25.35
C ARG A 216 49.92 -9.75 24.11
N ARG A 217 48.69 -9.23 24.24
CA ARG A 217 47.79 -9.06 23.09
C ARG A 217 48.32 -8.00 22.14
N LYS A 218 48.72 -6.84 22.67
CA LYS A 218 49.33 -5.77 21.88
C LYS A 218 50.60 -6.25 21.18
N SER A 219 51.45 -7.04 21.84
CA SER A 219 52.67 -7.57 21.23
C SER A 219 52.43 -8.61 20.12
N LYS A 220 51.26 -9.26 20.11
CA LYS A 220 50.88 -10.27 19.11
C LYS A 220 49.93 -9.74 18.05
N GLU A 221 49.63 -8.44 18.07
CA GLU A 221 48.67 -7.78 17.17
C GLU A 221 47.28 -8.46 17.13
N GLN A 222 46.89 -9.12 18.24
CA GLN A 222 45.62 -9.84 18.34
C GLN A 222 44.49 -8.87 18.67
N THR A 223 44.03 -8.13 17.67
CA THR A 223 42.97 -7.13 17.77
C THR A 223 41.57 -7.75 17.71
N THR A 224 41.35 -8.75 16.84
CA THR A 224 40.02 -9.32 16.56
C THR A 224 39.57 -10.40 17.54
N PHE A 225 40.43 -11.37 17.87
CA PHE A 225 40.11 -12.46 18.80
C PHE A 225 40.84 -12.26 20.12
N LYS A 226 40.11 -12.32 21.25
CA LYS A 226 40.72 -12.24 22.58
C LYS A 226 41.37 -13.59 22.89
N GLY A 227 42.68 -13.59 23.16
CA GLY A 227 43.42 -14.81 23.54
C GLY A 227 43.03 -15.33 24.93
N VAL A 228 43.54 -16.49 25.35
CA VAL A 228 43.27 -17.03 26.70
C VAL A 228 44.12 -16.31 27.75
N LEU A 229 43.49 -15.85 28.84
CA LEU A 229 44.17 -15.39 30.06
C LEU A 229 44.51 -16.59 30.94
N TRP A 230 45.79 -16.86 31.13
CA TRP A 230 46.26 -17.92 32.01
C TRP A 230 46.54 -17.35 33.41
N LEU A 231 45.77 -17.82 34.41
CA LEU A 231 46.03 -17.56 35.82
C LEU A 231 46.64 -18.82 36.44
N ALA A 232 47.82 -18.70 37.05
CA ALA A 232 48.48 -19.80 37.75
C ALA A 232 48.50 -19.49 39.26
N ALA A 233 47.95 -20.39 40.08
CA ALA A 233 47.99 -20.26 41.53
C ALA A 233 49.44 -20.47 42.02
N GLN A 234 50.12 -19.39 42.42
CA GLN A 234 51.52 -19.47 42.86
C GLN A 234 51.70 -19.72 44.37
N ALA A 235 50.67 -19.53 45.21
CA ALA A 235 50.89 -19.37 46.65
C ALA A 235 50.42 -20.52 47.57
N ASN A 236 49.36 -21.28 47.26
CA ASN A 236 48.91 -22.35 48.17
C ASN A 236 47.94 -23.36 47.50
N PRO A 237 48.24 -24.68 47.48
CA PRO A 237 47.30 -25.71 46.98
C PRO A 237 45.97 -25.78 47.74
N MET A 238 45.93 -25.22 48.96
CA MET A 238 44.76 -25.20 49.84
C MET A 238 43.74 -24.10 49.52
N GLN A 239 44.09 -23.11 48.69
CA GLN A 239 43.17 -22.06 48.22
C GLN A 239 43.22 -21.98 46.70
N PRO A 240 42.43 -22.79 45.98
CA PRO A 240 42.37 -22.72 44.53
C PRO A 240 41.86 -21.34 44.09
N ILE A 241 42.41 -20.85 42.97
CA ILE A 241 41.85 -19.67 42.30
C ILE A 241 40.52 -20.10 41.69
N ASP A 242 39.43 -19.55 42.19
CA ASP A 242 38.09 -19.76 41.65
C ASP A 242 37.49 -18.43 41.22
N VAL A 243 36.97 -18.39 39.99
CA VAL A 243 36.36 -17.21 39.38
C VAL A 243 34.91 -17.57 39.07
N LYS A 244 33.99 -17.10 39.91
CA LYS A 244 32.55 -17.31 39.72
C LYS A 244 31.93 -16.04 39.17
N ILE A 245 31.52 -16.07 37.91
CA ILE A 245 30.73 -15.01 37.28
C ILE A 245 29.26 -15.37 37.43
N THR A 246 28.49 -14.52 38.12
CA THR A 246 27.03 -14.63 38.18
C THR A 246 26.43 -13.54 37.30
N PRO A 247 25.97 -13.87 36.08
CA PRO A 247 25.36 -12.88 35.18
C PRO A 247 24.03 -12.36 35.73
N PHE A 248 23.73 -11.08 35.53
CA PHE A 248 22.46 -10.45 35.93
C PHE A 248 21.29 -10.83 35.02
N SER A 249 21.56 -11.15 33.76
CA SER A 249 20.56 -11.61 32.81
C SER A 249 21.13 -12.74 31.97
N THR A 250 20.39 -13.85 31.92
CA THR A 250 20.63 -14.96 31.00
C THR A 250 19.37 -15.14 30.17
N LEU A 251 19.53 -15.59 28.93
CA LEU A 251 18.38 -16.08 28.18
C LEU A 251 17.81 -17.31 28.91
N PRO A 252 16.48 -17.51 28.91
CA PRO A 252 15.88 -18.68 29.51
C PRO A 252 16.45 -19.98 28.92
N ASP A 253 16.58 -21.00 29.76
CA ASP A 253 16.92 -22.34 29.31
C ASP A 253 15.90 -22.79 28.24
N HIS A 254 16.38 -23.25 27.09
CA HIS A 254 15.59 -23.61 25.89
C HIS A 254 15.02 -22.45 25.06
N PHE A 255 15.58 -21.24 25.14
CA PHE A 255 15.22 -20.18 24.19
C PHE A 255 15.57 -20.57 22.74
N ASP A 256 14.54 -20.68 21.90
CA ASP A 256 14.68 -20.91 20.47
C ASP A 256 14.49 -19.59 19.70
N LYS A 257 15.59 -19.12 19.12
CA LYS A 257 15.63 -17.89 18.32
C LYS A 257 14.75 -17.99 17.07
N GLU A 258 14.73 -19.14 16.40
CA GLU A 258 13.98 -19.30 15.15
C GLU A 258 12.48 -19.19 15.42
N GLN A 259 12.02 -19.80 16.52
CA GLN A 259 10.64 -19.66 16.97
C GLN A 259 10.30 -18.22 17.35
N ALA A 260 11.21 -17.51 18.04
CA ALA A 260 11.00 -16.12 18.40
C ALA A 260 10.89 -15.20 17.18
N ILE A 261 11.77 -15.37 16.18
CA ILE A 261 11.71 -14.62 14.92
C ILE A 261 10.44 -14.98 14.15
N THR A 262 10.06 -16.25 14.09
CA THR A 262 8.84 -16.69 13.41
C THR A 262 7.60 -16.05 14.03
N LEU A 263 7.49 -16.06 15.37
CA LEU A 263 6.41 -15.39 16.08
C LEU A 263 6.41 -13.87 15.86
N TYR A 264 7.60 -13.27 15.78
CA TYR A 264 7.74 -11.85 15.45
C TYR A 264 7.19 -11.53 14.06
N VAL A 265 7.58 -12.28 13.03
CA VAL A 265 7.06 -12.10 11.67
C VAL A 265 5.54 -12.30 11.65
N PHE A 266 5.01 -13.32 12.33
CA PHE A 266 3.55 -13.50 12.44
C PHE A 266 2.87 -12.28 13.06
N THR A 267 3.48 -11.69 14.09
CA THR A 267 2.96 -10.48 14.73
C THR A 267 3.01 -9.29 13.77
N LEU A 268 4.11 -9.11 13.03
CA LEU A 268 4.21 -8.08 11.99
C LEU A 268 3.14 -8.25 10.91
N SER A 269 2.87 -9.48 10.46
CA SER A 269 1.82 -9.73 9.47
C SER A 269 0.43 -9.36 9.97
N LEU A 270 0.13 -9.65 11.24
CA LEU A 270 -1.11 -9.20 11.89
C LEU A 270 -1.16 -7.67 11.98
N ASP A 271 -0.06 -7.03 12.37
CA ASP A 271 0.01 -5.59 12.54
C ASP A 271 -0.08 -4.84 11.22
N PHE A 272 0.51 -5.33 10.13
CA PHE A 272 0.37 -4.74 8.79
C PHE A 272 -0.90 -5.19 8.07
N GLY A 273 -1.61 -6.20 8.60
CA GLY A 273 -2.83 -6.73 8.02
C GLY A 273 -2.60 -7.45 6.68
N VAL A 274 -1.44 -8.11 6.54
CA VAL A 274 -1.04 -8.86 5.34
C VAL A 274 -0.71 -10.31 5.68
N ASP A 275 -0.52 -11.14 4.65
CA ASP A 275 -0.12 -12.53 4.86
C ASP A 275 1.36 -12.62 5.26
N VAL A 276 1.70 -13.67 6.01
CA VAL A 276 3.08 -13.93 6.45
C VAL A 276 4.03 -14.12 5.29
N ARG A 277 3.57 -14.72 4.19
CA ARG A 277 4.39 -14.98 3.01
C ARG A 277 4.86 -13.71 2.31
N GLU A 278 4.18 -12.59 2.53
CA GLU A 278 4.61 -11.28 2.01
C GLU A 278 5.89 -10.78 2.68
N PHE A 279 6.19 -11.24 3.90
CA PHE A 279 7.39 -10.89 4.66
C PHE A 279 8.39 -12.03 4.76
N TRP A 280 7.91 -13.28 4.79
CA TRP A 280 8.76 -14.46 5.01
C TRP A 280 8.29 -15.68 4.20
N PRO A 281 8.55 -15.69 2.88
CA PRO A 281 8.09 -16.75 1.98
C PRO A 281 8.57 -18.16 2.35
N ALA A 282 9.73 -18.27 3.02
CA ALA A 282 10.40 -19.54 3.28
C ALA A 282 9.81 -20.37 4.45
N SER A 283 8.87 -19.82 5.23
CA SER A 283 8.41 -20.45 6.49
C SER A 283 7.38 -21.57 6.34
N GLN A 284 6.70 -21.70 5.19
CA GLN A 284 5.65 -22.72 5.01
C GLN A 284 6.03 -23.76 3.96
N ALA A 285 6.84 -24.74 4.36
CA ALA A 285 7.01 -25.96 3.60
C ALA A 285 5.69 -26.76 3.59
N GLY A 286 5.19 -27.11 2.39
CA GLY A 286 4.04 -28.01 2.22
C GLY A 286 2.69 -27.37 1.89
N ALA A 287 2.62 -26.03 1.76
CA ALA A 287 1.39 -25.38 1.31
C ALA A 287 1.18 -25.52 -0.20
N THR A 288 -0.07 -25.76 -0.60
CA THR A 288 -0.42 -25.93 -2.02
C THR A 288 -0.52 -24.59 -2.74
N LYS A 289 -0.29 -24.57 -4.06
CA LYS A 289 -0.45 -23.38 -4.91
C LYS A 289 -1.83 -22.72 -4.73
N ALA A 290 -2.88 -23.52 -4.58
CA ALA A 290 -4.25 -23.05 -4.38
C ALA A 290 -4.44 -22.31 -3.05
N GLU A 291 -3.83 -22.77 -1.96
CA GLU A 291 -3.90 -22.08 -0.67
C GLU A 291 -3.15 -20.74 -0.70
N ALA A 292 -2.02 -20.68 -1.41
CA ALA A 292 -1.28 -19.45 -1.62
C ALA A 292 -2.12 -18.38 -2.33
N GLU A 293 -2.84 -18.80 -3.38
CA GLU A 293 -3.68 -17.90 -4.17
C GLU A 293 -4.89 -17.39 -3.36
N ILE A 294 -5.53 -18.26 -2.59
CA ILE A 294 -6.65 -17.90 -1.70
C ILE A 294 -6.17 -16.94 -0.58
N GLN A 295 -4.99 -17.18 0.00
CA GLN A 295 -4.44 -16.31 1.04
C GLN A 295 -4.06 -14.94 0.49
N HIS A 296 -3.43 -14.89 -0.69
CA HIS A 296 -3.15 -13.64 -1.38
C HIS A 296 -4.44 -12.86 -1.67
N GLN A 297 -5.48 -13.51 -2.20
CA GLN A 297 -6.79 -12.89 -2.43
C GLN A 297 -7.42 -12.34 -1.13
N LYS A 298 -7.30 -13.08 -0.02
CA LYS A 298 -7.77 -12.59 1.29
C LYS A 298 -6.94 -11.42 1.81
N ALA A 299 -5.66 -11.36 1.50
CA ALA A 299 -4.78 -10.27 1.90
C ALA A 299 -5.08 -8.97 1.12
N LEU A 300 -5.52 -9.07 -0.14
CA LEU A 300 -5.94 -7.92 -0.96
C LEU A 300 -7.10 -7.14 -0.30
N GLY A 301 -8.03 -7.82 0.38
CA GLY A 301 -9.14 -7.17 1.09
C GLY A 301 -8.84 -6.67 2.51
N LYS A 302 -7.63 -6.91 3.04
CA LYS A 302 -7.26 -6.59 4.44
C LYS A 302 -6.44 -5.29 4.52
N GLY A 303 -5.44 -5.21 5.39
CA GLY A 303 -4.72 -3.96 5.72
C GLY A 303 -4.23 -3.21 4.48
N PHE A 304 -3.69 -3.95 3.50
CA PHE A 304 -3.30 -3.41 2.21
C PHE A 304 -4.48 -2.81 1.42
N GLY A 305 -5.59 -3.54 1.27
CA GLY A 305 -6.80 -3.04 0.60
C GLY A 305 -7.37 -1.78 1.28
N ARG A 306 -7.35 -1.73 2.61
CA ARG A 306 -7.77 -0.54 3.36
C ARG A 306 -6.91 0.68 3.04
N LEU A 307 -5.60 0.51 2.98
CA LEU A 307 -4.66 1.57 2.59
C LEU A 307 -4.96 2.05 1.18
N VAL A 308 -5.03 1.12 0.22
CA VAL A 308 -5.27 1.46 -1.18
C VAL A 308 -6.61 2.16 -1.37
N SER A 309 -7.71 1.60 -0.84
CA SER A 309 -9.02 2.25 -0.89
C SER A 309 -9.08 3.56 -0.11
N GLY A 310 -8.24 3.74 0.90
CA GLY A 310 -8.07 5.00 1.60
C GLY A 310 -7.49 6.08 0.69
N ILE A 311 -6.45 5.73 -0.07
CA ILE A 311 -5.82 6.61 -1.06
C ILE A 311 -6.78 6.89 -2.23
N GLU A 312 -7.45 5.87 -2.78
CA GLU A 312 -8.45 6.05 -3.85
C GLU A 312 -9.55 7.02 -3.43
N ARG A 313 -10.07 6.87 -2.22
CA ARG A 313 -11.12 7.75 -1.68
C ARG A 313 -10.61 9.17 -1.48
N ALA A 314 -9.39 9.32 -0.96
CA ALA A 314 -8.74 10.62 -0.80
C ALA A 314 -8.58 11.34 -2.15
N ILE A 315 -8.10 10.64 -3.19
CA ILE A 315 -7.98 11.21 -4.53
C ILE A 315 -9.35 11.56 -5.11
N ASN A 316 -10.31 10.64 -5.04
CA ASN A 316 -11.64 10.85 -5.63
C ASN A 316 -12.44 11.97 -4.98
N TRP A 317 -12.32 12.18 -3.67
CA TRP A 317 -13.13 13.17 -2.97
C TRP A 317 -12.44 14.51 -2.77
N ASP A 318 -11.13 14.52 -2.54
CA ASP A 318 -10.42 15.76 -2.21
C ASP A 318 -9.69 16.36 -3.42
N VAL A 319 -9.24 15.52 -4.36
CA VAL A 319 -8.41 15.95 -5.51
C VAL A 319 -9.23 16.12 -6.77
N LEU A 320 -9.98 15.09 -7.14
CA LEU A 320 -10.72 15.05 -8.39
C LEU A 320 -12.06 15.81 -8.28
N PRO A 321 -12.47 16.53 -9.33
CA PRO A 321 -13.79 17.12 -9.43
C PRO A 321 -14.83 16.06 -9.78
N ASP A 322 -16.10 16.42 -9.60
CA ASP A 322 -17.23 15.60 -10.01
C ASP A 322 -17.13 15.19 -11.50
N GLY A 323 -17.45 13.93 -11.76
CA GLY A 323 -17.41 13.31 -13.08
C GLY A 323 -16.07 12.69 -13.49
N LEU A 324 -15.05 12.76 -12.62
CA LEU A 324 -13.85 11.93 -12.74
C LEU A 324 -13.84 10.83 -11.68
N GLU A 325 -13.26 9.69 -12.02
CA GLU A 325 -13.09 8.58 -11.09
C GLU A 325 -11.70 7.96 -11.27
N PHE A 326 -10.93 7.97 -10.18
CA PHE A 326 -9.64 7.31 -10.01
C PHE A 326 -9.84 5.92 -9.40
N ALA A 327 -9.14 4.94 -9.95
CA ALA A 327 -9.06 3.61 -9.39
C ALA A 327 -7.65 3.04 -9.60
N PHE A 328 -7.15 2.27 -8.63
CA PHE A 328 -6.01 1.41 -8.87
C PHE A 328 -6.45 0.21 -9.71
N ASP A 329 -5.63 -0.15 -10.67
CA ASP A 329 -5.82 -1.34 -11.47
C ASP A 329 -5.30 -2.57 -10.72
N GLN A 330 -6.09 -3.02 -9.75
CA GLN A 330 -5.83 -4.28 -9.04
C GLN A 330 -6.40 -5.50 -9.78
N LYS A 331 -7.23 -5.27 -10.80
CA LYS A 331 -8.16 -6.28 -11.33
C LYS A 331 -7.64 -6.98 -12.58
N ASP A 332 -6.98 -6.27 -13.49
CA ASP A 332 -6.73 -6.86 -14.82
C ASP A 332 -5.80 -8.07 -14.78
N ALA A 333 -4.71 -8.07 -14.02
CA ALA A 333 -3.77 -9.19 -14.06
C ALA A 333 -4.34 -10.52 -13.52
N GLN A 334 -5.20 -10.47 -12.49
CA GLN A 334 -5.80 -11.68 -11.91
C GLN A 334 -7.09 -12.09 -12.61
N ASP A 335 -7.94 -11.13 -13.00
CA ASP A 335 -9.16 -11.43 -13.73
C ASP A 335 -8.84 -11.91 -15.14
N ASP A 336 -7.81 -11.39 -15.80
CA ASP A 336 -7.34 -11.91 -17.09
C ASP A 336 -6.75 -13.31 -16.96
N LEU A 337 -6.02 -13.58 -15.87
CA LEU A 337 -5.51 -14.92 -15.59
C LEU A 337 -6.65 -15.90 -15.29
N LEU A 338 -7.66 -15.47 -14.53
CA LEU A 338 -8.85 -16.26 -14.25
C LEU A 338 -9.69 -16.49 -15.50
N ARG A 339 -9.89 -15.47 -16.35
CA ARG A 339 -10.53 -15.58 -17.67
C ARG A 339 -9.75 -16.56 -18.55
N ALA A 340 -8.42 -16.44 -18.62
CA ALA A 340 -7.58 -17.37 -19.35
C ALA A 340 -7.69 -18.80 -18.81
N GLN A 341 -7.75 -18.99 -17.49
CA GLN A 341 -7.98 -20.31 -16.88
C GLN A 341 -9.38 -20.86 -17.15
N ILE A 342 -10.41 -19.99 -17.17
CA ILE A 342 -11.77 -20.36 -17.56
C ILE A 342 -11.77 -20.80 -19.03
N HIS A 343 -11.14 -20.02 -19.92
CA HIS A 343 -11.00 -20.35 -21.33
C HIS A 343 -10.25 -21.68 -21.51
N GLU A 344 -9.15 -21.90 -20.78
CA GLU A 344 -8.43 -23.17 -20.77
C GLU A 344 -9.33 -24.35 -20.34
N LYS A 345 -10.08 -24.19 -19.24
CA LYS A 345 -11.01 -25.23 -18.77
C LYS A 345 -12.13 -25.49 -19.76
N VAL A 346 -12.68 -24.45 -20.39
CA VAL A 346 -13.68 -24.59 -21.46
C VAL A 346 -13.09 -25.36 -22.62
N ILE A 347 -11.88 -25.00 -23.09
CA ILE A 347 -11.18 -25.70 -24.16
C ILE A 347 -10.96 -27.18 -23.81
N VAL A 348 -10.49 -27.48 -22.60
CA VAL A 348 -10.28 -28.87 -22.15
C VAL A 348 -11.60 -29.64 -22.07
N ASN A 349 -12.68 -29.01 -21.59
CA ASN A 349 -13.98 -29.66 -21.47
C ASN A 349 -14.60 -29.93 -22.85
N VAL A 350 -14.59 -28.95 -23.76
CA VAL A 350 -15.05 -29.13 -25.14
C VAL A 350 -14.22 -30.21 -25.84
N ARG A 351 -12.90 -30.20 -25.66
CA ARG A 351 -12.02 -31.23 -26.19
C ARG A 351 -12.37 -32.63 -25.66
N LYS A 352 -12.66 -32.79 -24.37
CA LYS A 352 -13.09 -34.08 -23.80
C LYS A 352 -14.43 -34.56 -24.34
N LEU A 353 -15.33 -33.65 -24.66
CA LEU A 353 -16.62 -33.97 -25.29
C LEU A 353 -16.45 -34.36 -26.76
N TRP A 354 -15.50 -33.73 -27.46
CA TRP A 354 -15.21 -33.98 -28.87
C TRP A 354 -14.35 -35.23 -29.11
N GLU A 355 -13.39 -35.53 -28.23
CA GLU A 355 -12.49 -36.67 -28.40
C GLU A 355 -13.27 -38.00 -28.39
N PRO A 356 -13.01 -38.90 -29.36
CA PRO A 356 -13.74 -40.15 -29.46
C PRO A 356 -13.44 -41.04 -28.25
N ASN A 357 -14.49 -41.45 -27.54
CA ASN A 357 -14.35 -42.35 -26.41
C ASN A 357 -13.82 -43.72 -26.91
N PRO A 358 -12.77 -44.29 -26.30
CA PRO A 358 -12.20 -45.56 -26.71
C PRO A 358 -13.17 -46.74 -26.73
N LEU A 359 -14.35 -46.63 -26.10
CA LEU A 359 -15.40 -47.65 -26.09
C LEU A 359 -16.45 -47.49 -27.20
N THR A 360 -16.74 -46.28 -27.66
CA THR A 360 -17.83 -46.00 -28.63
C THR A 360 -17.33 -45.52 -29.98
N GLY A 361 -16.05 -45.11 -30.10
CA GLY A 361 -15.43 -44.68 -31.35
C GLY A 361 -15.91 -43.33 -31.91
N ALA A 362 -16.87 -42.68 -31.26
CA ALA A 362 -17.39 -41.36 -31.60
C ALA A 362 -17.35 -40.43 -30.38
N GLY A 363 -17.08 -39.15 -30.61
CA GLY A 363 -17.23 -38.09 -29.61
C GLY A 363 -18.69 -37.86 -29.25
N LEU A 364 -18.94 -37.21 -28.10
CA LEU A 364 -20.28 -36.80 -27.67
C LEU A 364 -20.83 -35.65 -28.50
N ILE A 365 -19.94 -34.81 -29.03
CA ILE A 365 -20.26 -33.66 -29.87
C ILE A 365 -19.48 -33.73 -31.19
N ASP A 366 -20.04 -33.15 -32.25
CA ASP A 366 -19.34 -33.06 -33.52
C ASP A 366 -18.29 -31.92 -33.55
N THR A 367 -17.55 -31.82 -34.65
CA THR A 367 -16.47 -30.81 -34.77
C THR A 367 -17.03 -29.39 -34.90
N ASP A 368 -18.23 -29.23 -35.44
CA ASP A 368 -18.86 -27.93 -35.67
C ASP A 368 -19.56 -27.42 -34.41
N GLU A 369 -20.15 -28.31 -33.60
CA GLU A 369 -20.64 -28.07 -32.24
C GLU A 369 -19.49 -27.69 -31.30
N ALA A 370 -18.36 -28.39 -31.38
CA ALA A 370 -17.17 -28.03 -30.60
C ALA A 370 -16.64 -26.63 -30.95
N ARG A 371 -16.60 -26.26 -32.23
CA ARG A 371 -16.20 -24.91 -32.66
C ARG A 371 -17.19 -23.83 -32.20
N ARG A 372 -18.49 -24.10 -32.28
CA ARG A 372 -19.54 -23.19 -31.80
C ARG A 372 -19.42 -22.93 -30.30
N MET A 373 -19.29 -24.00 -29.50
CA MET A 373 -19.11 -23.88 -28.04
C MET A 373 -17.85 -23.08 -27.66
N LEU A 374 -16.76 -23.20 -28.42
CA LEU A 374 -15.54 -22.42 -28.15
C LEU A 374 -15.70 -20.94 -28.50
N VAL A 375 -16.49 -20.61 -29.52
CA VAL A 375 -16.78 -19.23 -29.93
C VAL A 375 -17.76 -18.57 -28.96
N GLU A 376 -18.82 -19.27 -28.56
CA GLU A 376 -19.81 -18.76 -27.59
C GLU A 376 -19.18 -18.47 -26.23
N ALA A 377 -18.18 -19.26 -25.83
CA ALA A 377 -17.45 -19.03 -24.59
C ALA A 377 -16.31 -17.99 -24.72
N GLU A 378 -16.24 -17.25 -25.84
CA GLU A 378 -15.19 -16.27 -26.16
C GLU A 378 -13.74 -16.82 -26.08
N ALA A 379 -13.58 -18.14 -26.10
CA ALA A 379 -12.27 -18.79 -26.00
C ALA A 379 -11.51 -18.78 -27.32
N VAL A 380 -12.21 -18.65 -28.46
CA VAL A 380 -11.62 -18.53 -29.80
C VAL A 380 -12.35 -17.48 -30.65
N PRO A 381 -11.69 -16.85 -31.64
CA PRO A 381 -12.31 -15.83 -32.49
C PRO A 381 -13.53 -16.32 -33.28
N ALA A 382 -14.54 -15.44 -33.43
CA ALA A 382 -15.83 -15.74 -34.06
C ALA A 382 -15.75 -16.28 -35.50
N TRP A 383 -14.69 -15.98 -36.25
CA TRP A 383 -14.53 -16.46 -37.63
C TRP A 383 -14.29 -17.98 -37.75
N LEU A 384 -13.97 -18.66 -36.64
CA LEU A 384 -13.76 -20.12 -36.60
C LEU A 384 -15.07 -20.94 -36.64
N ALA A 385 -16.24 -20.33 -36.42
CA ALA A 385 -17.53 -21.00 -36.46
C ALA A 385 -18.10 -21.19 -37.89
N THR A 386 -17.26 -21.19 -38.93
CA THR A 386 -17.72 -21.17 -40.33
C THR A 386 -18.30 -22.51 -40.79
N GLY A 387 -19.62 -22.64 -40.69
CA GLY A 387 -20.42 -23.74 -41.25
C GLY A 387 -21.90 -23.67 -40.84
N GLN A 388 -22.74 -23.13 -41.71
CA GLN A 388 -24.21 -22.94 -41.60
C GLN A 388 -24.74 -21.81 -40.70
N ASP A 389 -25.80 -21.16 -41.19
CA ASP A 389 -26.56 -20.11 -40.52
C ASP A 389 -26.96 -20.54 -39.11
N VAL A 390 -26.49 -19.76 -38.13
CA VAL A 390 -26.82 -19.92 -36.73
C VAL A 390 -28.31 -19.62 -36.55
N THR A 391 -29.12 -20.66 -36.38
CA THR A 391 -30.43 -20.50 -35.73
C THR A 391 -30.21 -20.63 -34.23
N LEU A 392 -30.05 -19.47 -33.58
CA LEU A 392 -29.95 -19.33 -32.13
C LEU A 392 -31.21 -19.91 -31.49
N HIS A 393 -31.08 -20.99 -30.72
CA HIS A 393 -32.13 -21.43 -29.81
C HIS A 393 -31.80 -20.94 -28.39
N SER A 394 -32.38 -19.78 -28.06
CA SER A 394 -32.60 -19.20 -26.71
C SER A 394 -31.45 -19.26 -25.71
N THR A 395 -30.38 -18.50 -25.97
CA THR A 395 -29.63 -17.74 -24.94
C THR A 395 -29.93 -16.23 -25.00
N GLU A 396 -30.80 -15.80 -25.93
CA GLU A 396 -31.12 -14.39 -26.20
C GLU A 396 -31.59 -13.64 -24.94
N ASP A 397 -32.28 -14.28 -24.00
CA ASP A 397 -32.74 -13.61 -22.78
C ASP A 397 -31.59 -13.28 -21.80
N LEU A 398 -30.57 -14.13 -21.68
CA LEU A 398 -29.43 -13.91 -20.79
C LEU A 398 -28.39 -12.95 -21.39
N GLU A 399 -28.12 -13.08 -22.70
CA GLU A 399 -27.21 -12.16 -23.41
C GLU A 399 -27.81 -10.76 -23.54
N SER A 400 -29.13 -10.67 -23.77
CA SER A 400 -29.89 -9.42 -23.68
C SER A 400 -29.77 -8.78 -22.30
N GLU A 401 -29.92 -9.54 -21.22
CA GLU A 401 -29.83 -9.01 -19.86
C GLU A 401 -28.41 -8.55 -19.49
N VAL A 402 -27.37 -9.30 -19.88
CA VAL A 402 -25.97 -8.91 -19.62
C VAL A 402 -25.57 -7.71 -20.46
N ALA A 403 -25.92 -7.68 -21.76
CA ALA A 403 -25.64 -6.55 -22.64
C ALA A 403 -26.42 -5.30 -22.20
N LYS A 404 -27.68 -5.47 -21.76
CA LYS A 404 -28.49 -4.39 -21.19
C LYS A 404 -27.89 -3.89 -19.89
N ALA A 405 -27.49 -4.77 -18.98
CA ALA A 405 -26.83 -4.38 -17.73
C ALA A 405 -25.50 -3.66 -17.97
N ALA A 406 -24.72 -4.08 -18.98
CA ALA A 406 -23.50 -3.40 -19.39
C ALA A 406 -23.79 -2.01 -19.98
N ASN A 407 -24.81 -1.90 -20.84
CA ASN A 407 -25.25 -0.62 -21.40
C ASN A 407 -25.85 0.32 -20.35
N ASP A 408 -26.63 -0.19 -19.40
CA ASP A 408 -27.20 0.59 -18.29
C ASP A 408 -26.09 1.10 -17.36
N ARG A 409 -25.08 0.26 -17.08
CA ARG A 409 -23.87 0.69 -16.35
C ARG A 409 -23.11 1.75 -17.12
N LEU A 410 -22.91 1.56 -18.42
CA LEU A 410 -22.21 2.52 -19.26
C LEU A 410 -22.97 3.85 -19.32
N ALA A 411 -24.29 3.81 -19.47
CA ALA A 411 -25.16 4.98 -19.45
C ALA A 411 -25.05 5.73 -18.11
N ALA A 412 -25.07 5.02 -16.98
CA ALA A 412 -24.88 5.61 -15.66
C ALA A 412 -23.48 6.24 -15.50
N ILE A 413 -22.43 5.62 -16.04
CA ILE A 413 -21.06 6.18 -16.02
C ILE A 413 -20.99 7.43 -16.91
N VAL A 414 -21.57 7.39 -18.11
CA VAL A 414 -21.64 8.54 -19.04
C VAL A 414 -22.40 9.71 -18.41
N GLU A 415 -23.52 9.43 -17.75
CA GLU A 415 -24.30 10.45 -17.02
C GLU A 415 -23.50 11.03 -15.85
N LYS A 416 -22.86 10.17 -15.04
CA LYS A 416 -21.99 10.57 -13.93
C LYS A 416 -20.80 11.41 -14.40
N ALA A 417 -20.25 11.13 -15.58
CA ALA A 417 -19.07 11.80 -16.12
C ALA A 417 -19.30 13.26 -16.53
N MET A 418 -20.56 13.73 -16.56
CA MET A 418 -20.94 15.12 -16.88
C MET A 418 -20.26 15.64 -18.16
N LEU A 419 -20.26 14.82 -19.22
CA LEU A 419 -19.57 15.10 -20.47
C LEU A 419 -20.10 16.37 -21.14
N GLU A 420 -19.19 17.19 -21.65
CA GLU A 420 -19.58 18.33 -22.50
C GLU A 420 -20.11 17.84 -23.86
N PRO A 421 -20.94 18.62 -24.57
CA PRO A 421 -21.45 18.23 -25.88
C PRO A 421 -20.31 17.90 -26.87
N GLY A 422 -20.27 16.64 -27.31
CA GLY A 422 -19.22 16.16 -28.23
C GLY A 422 -17.95 15.63 -27.55
N GLU A 423 -17.90 15.60 -26.21
CA GLU A 423 -16.81 14.98 -25.46
C GLU A 423 -16.99 13.46 -25.39
N ASP A 424 -15.86 12.74 -25.47
CA ASP A 424 -15.82 11.29 -25.34
C ASP A 424 -15.52 10.91 -23.89
N LEU A 425 -16.10 9.80 -23.43
CA LEU A 425 -15.73 9.15 -22.17
C LEU A 425 -14.46 8.33 -22.41
N VAL A 426 -13.41 8.61 -21.66
CA VAL A 426 -12.12 7.92 -21.80
C VAL A 426 -11.61 7.44 -20.45
N ALA A 427 -10.80 6.39 -20.48
CA ALA A 427 -9.85 6.04 -19.44
C ALA A 427 -8.45 6.48 -19.88
N ILE A 428 -7.64 7.00 -18.97
CA ILE A 428 -6.19 7.12 -19.16
C ILE A 428 -5.50 6.33 -18.05
N ASN A 429 -4.61 5.41 -18.42
CA ASN A 429 -3.82 4.62 -17.48
C ASN A 429 -2.55 5.37 -17.03
N SER A 430 -1.81 4.80 -16.08
CA SER A 430 -0.55 5.32 -15.53
C SER A 430 0.53 5.66 -16.58
N ARG A 431 0.45 5.08 -17.78
CA ARG A 431 1.39 5.28 -18.89
C ARG A 431 0.96 6.40 -19.84
N GLY A 432 -0.19 7.03 -19.60
CA GLY A 432 -0.78 8.01 -20.49
C GLY A 432 -1.47 7.41 -21.71
N GLU A 433 -1.67 6.10 -21.75
CA GLU A 433 -2.43 5.44 -22.82
C GLU A 433 -3.91 5.71 -22.62
N MET A 434 -4.55 6.31 -23.63
CA MET A 434 -5.95 6.69 -23.59
C MET A 434 -6.80 5.64 -24.29
N ILE A 435 -7.79 5.10 -23.58
CA ILE A 435 -8.78 4.16 -24.11
C ILE A 435 -10.13 4.87 -24.16
N THR A 436 -10.73 4.97 -25.34
CA THR A 436 -12.09 5.51 -25.49
C THR A 436 -13.09 4.44 -25.07
N ILE A 437 -13.79 4.67 -23.96
CA ILE A 437 -14.83 3.77 -23.44
C ILE A 437 -16.13 4.02 -24.19
N TRP A 438 -16.45 5.30 -24.45
CA TRP A 438 -17.66 5.69 -25.16
C TRP A 438 -17.42 6.97 -25.95
N SER A 439 -18.03 7.06 -27.14
CA SER A 439 -17.94 8.24 -27.99
C SER A 439 -19.31 8.68 -28.50
N SER A 440 -19.53 10.00 -28.39
CA SER A 440 -20.75 10.68 -28.84
C SER A 440 -20.98 10.61 -30.37
N ARG A 441 -19.94 10.24 -31.14
CA ARG A 441 -20.02 10.17 -32.62
C ARG A 441 -20.64 8.89 -33.14
N PHE A 442 -20.53 7.80 -32.38
CA PHE A 442 -20.98 6.47 -32.80
C PHE A 442 -22.32 6.08 -32.18
N TYR A 443 -22.69 6.72 -31.07
CA TYR A 443 -23.99 6.56 -30.44
C TYR A 443 -24.79 7.84 -30.61
N SER A 444 -25.86 7.81 -31.40
CA SER A 444 -26.95 8.74 -31.17
C SER A 444 -27.40 8.49 -29.73
N SER A 445 -27.14 9.44 -28.82
CA SER A 445 -27.83 9.48 -27.53
C SER A 445 -29.28 9.11 -27.79
N PRO A 446 -29.90 8.19 -27.03
CA PRO A 446 -31.35 8.15 -26.99
C PRO A 446 -31.72 9.55 -26.51
N ARG A 447 -32.13 10.41 -27.46
CA ARG A 447 -32.65 11.72 -27.12
C ARG A 447 -33.62 11.47 -25.99
N ALA A 448 -33.43 12.14 -24.87
CA ALA A 448 -34.38 12.13 -23.77
C ALA A 448 -35.77 12.27 -24.40
N ILE A 449 -36.56 11.20 -24.33
CA ILE A 449 -37.96 11.26 -24.73
C ILE A 449 -38.53 12.35 -23.83
N PRO A 450 -39.01 13.48 -24.38
CA PRO A 450 -39.57 14.52 -23.54
C PRO A 450 -40.69 13.86 -22.73
N ALA A 451 -40.60 13.97 -21.40
CA ALA A 451 -41.59 13.38 -20.51
C ALA A 451 -42.99 13.79 -20.99
N PRO A 452 -43.92 12.83 -21.20
CA PRO A 452 -45.26 13.17 -21.63
C PRO A 452 -45.96 13.83 -20.44
N GLY A 453 -46.01 15.17 -20.39
CA GLY A 453 -46.77 15.86 -19.36
C GLY A 453 -46.36 17.27 -18.95
N TRP A 454 -45.77 18.11 -19.82
CA TRP A 454 -45.68 19.55 -19.54
C TRP A 454 -46.69 20.35 -20.37
N PRO A 455 -47.81 20.81 -19.77
CA PRO A 455 -48.75 21.68 -20.46
C PRO A 455 -48.22 23.11 -20.41
N GLY A 456 -47.74 23.63 -21.53
CA GLY A 456 -47.50 25.07 -21.67
C GLY A 456 -46.26 25.49 -22.43
N VAL A 457 -46.07 24.99 -23.65
CA VAL A 457 -45.27 25.74 -24.65
C VAL A 457 -46.12 25.87 -25.90
N LYS A 458 -46.63 27.09 -26.13
CA LYS A 458 -47.31 27.44 -27.38
C LYS A 458 -46.30 27.35 -28.51
N GLU A 459 -46.58 26.51 -29.49
CA GLU A 459 -45.88 26.48 -30.77
C GLU A 459 -45.86 27.88 -31.38
N ALA A 460 -44.67 28.40 -31.66
CA ALA A 460 -44.50 29.61 -32.46
C ALA A 460 -44.55 29.22 -33.96
N PRO A 461 -45.25 29.99 -34.80
CA PRO A 461 -45.41 29.64 -36.21
C PRO A 461 -44.10 29.80 -36.98
N ALA A 462 -43.78 28.75 -37.74
CA ALA A 462 -42.77 28.77 -38.79
C ALA A 462 -43.23 29.68 -39.93
N ASP A 463 -42.54 30.81 -40.12
CA ASP A 463 -42.28 31.47 -41.41
C ASP A 463 -41.76 32.88 -41.18
N ARG A 464 -40.43 33.05 -41.19
CA ARG A 464 -39.78 34.31 -41.58
C ARG A 464 -38.47 34.04 -42.33
N PRO A 465 -38.25 34.68 -43.48
CA PRO A 465 -37.02 34.50 -44.27
C PRO A 465 -35.83 35.20 -43.62
N LEU A 466 -34.65 34.61 -43.81
CA LEU A 466 -33.34 35.14 -43.44
C LEU A 466 -33.09 36.50 -44.12
N THR A 467 -33.07 37.57 -43.33
CA THR A 467 -32.50 38.86 -43.74
C THR A 467 -31.14 39.07 -43.07
N THR A 468 -30.12 39.13 -43.90
CA THR A 468 -28.77 39.63 -43.61
C THR A 468 -28.84 41.07 -43.11
N GLY A 469 -28.26 41.36 -41.95
CA GLY A 469 -28.15 42.71 -41.42
C GLY A 469 -27.16 42.77 -40.27
N TYR A 470 -25.90 43.05 -40.59
CA TYR A 470 -24.89 43.52 -39.64
C TYR A 470 -25.23 44.98 -39.29
N GLU A 471 -25.48 45.28 -38.02
CA GLU A 471 -25.40 46.65 -37.50
C GLU A 471 -24.47 46.70 -36.28
N PRO A 472 -23.61 47.74 -36.18
CA PRO A 472 -22.61 47.86 -35.12
C PRO A 472 -23.20 48.43 -33.83
N LEU A 473 -22.72 47.93 -32.69
CA LEU A 473 -23.05 48.47 -31.37
C LEU A 473 -22.45 49.89 -31.19
N PRO A 474 -23.24 50.88 -30.73
CA PRO A 474 -22.71 52.16 -30.26
C PRO A 474 -22.23 52.03 -28.81
N GLY A 475 -21.17 52.77 -28.46
CA GLY A 475 -20.29 52.47 -27.33
C GLY A 475 -20.73 52.93 -25.93
N TYR A 476 -20.03 52.32 -24.96
CA TYR A 476 -19.58 52.74 -23.61
C TYR A 476 -20.56 53.43 -22.63
N PRO A 477 -20.45 53.18 -21.30
CA PRO A 477 -19.26 52.78 -20.54
C PRO A 477 -19.10 51.28 -20.25
#